data_AF-A0A0S8ALT8-F1
#
_entry.id   AF-A0A0S8ALT8-F1
#
_cell.length_a   1.000
_cell.length_b   1.000
_cell.length_c   1.000
_cell.angle_alpha   90.00
_cell.angle_beta   90.00
_cell.angle_gamma   90.00
#
_symmetry.space_group_name_H-M   'P 1'
#
loop_
_entity.id
_entity.type
_entity.pdbx_description
1 polymer ?
#
loop_
_entity_poly.entity_id
_entity_poly.type
_entity_poly.pdbx_seq_one_letter_code
_entity_poly.pdbx_strand_id
1 'polypeptide(L)'
;MTLAAIESARHQQFSEVEIIVVDDGSDDDTVNEITSRYPEIIIVELDGVGPGPARNAGVAASRGEILMFLDSDDIWLDNHVQQLVNTLNRGFQVAYGVAQTIDEIGGADFLIPENGAGTEGDCFHALLRWCFLVPSALALKREAFQETGGFASVSCAEDWTFFLKLAAQFPFGFAGPEPVTLRRLHRGSLCFITDKKKLLAIISQMLSILENEPRATVAHCNHFKMLYGWTADHTAQWSSVQDWYLSMLQEKII
;
A
#
# COMPACT_ATOMS: atom_id res chain seq x y z
N MET A 1 -12.00 -5.34 -13.39
CA MET A 1 -11.25 -5.90 -12.23
C MET A 1 -11.95 -5.55 -10.93
N THR A 2 -12.46 -4.32 -10.81
CA THR A 2 -13.21 -3.79 -9.67
C THR A 2 -14.30 -4.70 -9.12
N LEU A 3 -15.14 -5.31 -9.97
CA LEU A 3 -16.20 -6.23 -9.50
C LEU A 3 -15.63 -7.45 -8.76
N ALA A 4 -14.47 -7.97 -9.17
CA ALA A 4 -13.83 -9.09 -8.49
C ALA A 4 -13.23 -8.67 -7.13
N ALA A 5 -12.66 -7.46 -7.05
CA ALA A 5 -12.21 -6.86 -5.79
C ALA A 5 -13.39 -6.73 -4.81
N ILE A 6 -14.52 -6.17 -5.25
CA ILE A 6 -15.74 -6.05 -4.44
C ILE A 6 -16.23 -7.42 -3.96
N GLU A 7 -16.32 -8.42 -4.85
CA GLU A 7 -16.74 -9.78 -4.44
C GLU A 7 -15.78 -10.38 -3.40
N SER A 8 -14.48 -10.15 -3.53
CA SER A 8 -13.50 -10.63 -2.55
C SER A 8 -13.68 -10.02 -1.15
N ALA A 9 -14.07 -8.75 -1.08
CA ALA A 9 -14.40 -8.06 0.17
C ALA A 9 -15.73 -8.56 0.76
N ARG A 10 -16.73 -8.84 -0.09
CA ARG A 10 -18.05 -9.36 0.34
C ARG A 10 -17.99 -10.80 0.86
N HIS A 11 -17.08 -11.62 0.35
CA HIS A 11 -16.94 -13.02 0.77
C HIS A 11 -16.23 -13.20 2.13
N GLN A 12 -15.70 -12.12 2.70
CA GLN A 12 -15.06 -12.16 4.00
C GLN A 12 -16.05 -12.62 5.08
N GLN A 13 -15.62 -13.57 5.90
CA GLN A 13 -16.44 -14.16 6.96
C GLN A 13 -16.51 -13.24 8.19
N PHE A 14 -17.11 -12.06 8.03
CA PHE A 14 -17.24 -11.05 9.08
C PHE A 14 -18.63 -10.39 8.96
N SER A 15 -19.36 -10.29 10.08
CA SER A 15 -20.79 -9.92 10.06
C SER A 15 -21.07 -8.45 9.76
N GLU A 16 -20.08 -7.57 9.90
CA GLU A 16 -20.25 -6.11 9.84
C GLU A 16 -19.17 -5.47 8.95
N VAL A 17 -19.20 -5.79 7.65
CA VAL A 17 -18.35 -5.13 6.65
C VAL A 17 -19.17 -4.10 5.89
N GLU A 18 -18.72 -2.84 5.92
CA GLU A 18 -19.16 -1.82 4.99
C GLU A 18 -18.19 -1.73 3.82
N ILE A 19 -18.71 -1.51 2.61
CA ILE A 19 -17.89 -1.35 1.41
C ILE A 19 -18.19 0.03 0.83
N ILE A 20 -17.13 0.83 0.71
CA ILE A 20 -17.14 2.13 0.04
C ILE A 20 -16.29 1.99 -1.22
N VAL A 21 -16.87 2.30 -2.37
CA VAL A 21 -16.12 2.41 -3.62
C VAL A 21 -15.86 3.89 -3.89
N VAL A 22 -14.62 4.22 -4.21
CA VAL A 22 -14.24 5.56 -4.64
C VAL A 22 -13.88 5.47 -6.12
N ASP A 23 -14.70 6.10 -6.95
CA ASP A 23 -14.41 6.25 -8.38
C ASP A 23 -13.64 7.56 -8.58
N ASP A 24 -12.38 7.47 -9.01
CA ASP A 24 -11.51 8.64 -9.18
C ASP A 24 -11.43 9.08 -10.65
N GLY A 25 -12.59 9.15 -11.31
CA GLY A 25 -12.72 9.60 -12.69
C GLY A 25 -12.56 8.48 -13.72
N SER A 26 -13.24 7.33 -13.52
CA SER A 26 -13.28 6.30 -14.55
C SER A 26 -13.98 6.81 -15.81
N ASP A 27 -13.50 6.41 -16.98
CA ASP A 27 -14.05 6.78 -18.29
C ASP A 27 -14.88 5.66 -18.94
N ASP A 28 -15.12 4.58 -18.21
CA ASP A 28 -15.90 3.42 -18.62
C ASP A 28 -17.21 3.27 -17.81
N ASP A 29 -17.91 2.14 -17.97
CA ASP A 29 -19.22 1.91 -17.34
C ASP A 29 -19.13 1.41 -15.88
N THR A 30 -17.94 1.49 -15.24
CA THR A 30 -17.66 0.90 -13.92
C THR A 30 -18.69 1.32 -12.85
N VAL A 31 -19.01 2.62 -12.76
CA VAL A 31 -19.96 3.13 -11.75
C VAL A 31 -21.37 2.57 -11.95
N ASN A 32 -21.84 2.47 -13.19
CA ASN A 32 -23.16 1.93 -13.51
C ASN A 32 -23.22 0.43 -13.23
N GLU A 33 -22.18 -0.32 -13.59
CA GLU A 33 -22.10 -1.77 -13.29
C GLU A 33 -22.16 -2.03 -11.79
N ILE A 34 -21.41 -1.27 -10.98
CA ILE A 34 -21.41 -1.39 -9.52
C ILE A 34 -22.79 -1.04 -8.95
N THR A 35 -23.36 0.09 -9.36
CA THR A 35 -24.69 0.55 -8.89
C THR A 35 -25.79 -0.47 -9.22
N SER A 36 -25.73 -1.08 -10.41
CA SER A 36 -26.71 -2.08 -10.83
C SER A 36 -26.60 -3.39 -10.05
N ARG A 37 -25.37 -3.85 -9.78
CA ARG A 37 -25.12 -5.15 -9.14
C ARG A 37 -25.12 -5.09 -7.62
N TYR A 38 -24.72 -3.96 -7.03
CA TYR A 38 -24.57 -3.76 -5.59
C TYR A 38 -25.16 -2.41 -5.15
N PRO A 39 -26.49 -2.24 -5.23
CA PRO A 39 -27.16 -0.97 -4.91
C PRO A 39 -26.98 -0.49 -3.45
N GLU A 40 -26.47 -1.35 -2.57
CA GLU A 40 -26.14 -1.03 -1.18
C GLU A 40 -24.75 -0.41 -0.99
N ILE A 41 -23.85 -0.52 -1.98
CA ILE A 41 -22.50 0.04 -1.91
C ILE A 41 -22.55 1.55 -2.07
N ILE A 42 -21.87 2.26 -1.17
CA ILE A 42 -21.70 3.70 -1.27
C ILE A 42 -20.61 3.98 -2.30
N ILE A 43 -20.92 4.78 -3.31
CA ILE A 43 -19.98 5.24 -4.33
C ILE A 43 -19.66 6.73 -4.07
N VAL A 44 -18.37 7.05 -4.05
CA VAL A 44 -17.86 8.43 -4.00
C VAL A 44 -17.17 8.72 -5.32
N GLU A 45 -17.72 9.63 -6.11
CA GLU A 45 -17.16 10.04 -7.40
C GLU A 45 -16.26 11.28 -7.23
N LEU A 46 -15.07 11.23 -7.82
CA LEU A 46 -14.04 12.27 -7.84
C LEU A 46 -13.57 12.53 -9.28
N ASP A 47 -12.70 13.54 -9.47
CA ASP A 47 -12.24 14.01 -10.78
C ASP A 47 -10.71 13.82 -10.93
N GLY A 48 -10.23 12.59 -10.78
CA GLY A 48 -8.83 12.23 -11.00
C GLY A 48 -7.85 12.86 -10.01
N VAL A 49 -8.17 12.85 -8.72
CA VAL A 49 -7.35 13.46 -7.65
C VAL A 49 -6.18 12.59 -7.18
N GLY A 50 -6.15 11.34 -7.61
CA GLY A 50 -5.12 10.35 -7.30
C GLY A 50 -5.46 9.42 -6.13
N PRO A 51 -4.70 8.33 -5.97
CA PRO A 51 -5.03 7.23 -5.06
C PRO A 51 -5.04 7.64 -3.57
N GLY A 52 -4.15 8.53 -3.15
CA GLY A 52 -4.10 9.01 -1.77
C GLY A 52 -5.37 9.80 -1.38
N PRO A 53 -5.68 10.90 -2.07
CA PRO A 53 -6.92 11.64 -1.88
C PRO A 53 -8.20 10.79 -2.05
N ALA A 54 -8.21 9.85 -3.01
CA ALA A 54 -9.32 8.91 -3.18
C ALA A 54 -9.54 8.05 -1.92
N ARG A 55 -8.49 7.44 -1.37
CA ARG A 55 -8.58 6.68 -0.10
C ARG A 55 -9.06 7.56 1.07
N ASN A 56 -8.61 8.81 1.15
CA ASN A 56 -9.09 9.75 2.18
C ASN A 56 -10.60 10.03 2.03
N ALA A 57 -11.10 10.20 0.81
CA ALA A 57 -12.53 10.42 0.55
C ALA A 57 -13.36 9.19 0.95
N GLY A 58 -12.88 7.98 0.65
CA GLY A 58 -13.49 6.73 1.11
C GLY A 58 -13.58 6.65 2.63
N VAL A 59 -12.48 6.98 3.34
CA VAL A 59 -12.47 7.01 4.81
C VAL A 59 -13.46 8.05 5.36
N ALA A 60 -13.61 9.21 4.71
CA ALA A 60 -14.57 10.24 5.13
C ALA A 60 -16.04 9.80 4.94
N ALA A 61 -16.33 8.93 3.97
CA ALA A 61 -17.67 8.37 3.75
C ALA A 61 -17.97 7.13 4.61
N SER A 62 -16.93 6.46 5.12
CA SER A 62 -17.00 5.25 5.96
C SER A 62 -17.36 5.55 7.43
N ARG A 63 -17.89 4.56 8.15
CA ARG A 63 -18.26 4.61 9.58
C ARG A 63 -17.53 3.59 10.46
N GLY A 64 -16.88 2.58 9.89
CA GLY A 64 -16.26 1.47 10.58
C GLY A 64 -15.10 1.89 11.46
N GLU A 65 -14.89 1.17 12.57
CA GLU A 65 -13.81 1.46 13.52
C GLU A 65 -12.44 0.99 13.02
N ILE A 66 -12.44 -0.04 12.16
CA ILE A 66 -11.26 -0.56 11.47
C ILE A 66 -11.37 -0.16 10.01
N LEU A 67 -10.30 0.44 9.51
CA LEU A 67 -10.12 0.81 8.12
C LEU A 67 -9.26 -0.25 7.44
N MET A 68 -9.67 -0.68 6.25
CA MET A 68 -8.90 -1.55 5.36
C MET A 68 -9.03 -0.98 3.95
N PHE A 69 -7.95 -1.06 3.16
CA PHE A 69 -7.94 -0.54 1.79
C PHE A 69 -7.86 -1.72 0.83
N LEU A 70 -8.49 -1.60 -0.34
CA LEU A 70 -8.43 -2.59 -1.40
C LEU A 70 -8.35 -1.87 -2.74
N ASP A 71 -7.23 -2.05 -3.44
CA ASP A 71 -7.07 -1.52 -4.79
C ASP A 71 -7.96 -2.31 -5.77
N SER A 72 -8.46 -1.65 -6.82
CA SER A 72 -9.51 -2.20 -7.71
C SER A 72 -9.05 -3.35 -8.60
N ASP A 73 -7.74 -3.60 -8.64
CA ASP A 73 -7.05 -4.68 -9.34
C ASP A 73 -6.54 -5.79 -8.39
N ASP A 74 -6.72 -5.64 -7.09
CA ASP A 74 -6.32 -6.62 -6.07
C ASP A 74 -7.50 -7.48 -5.57
N ILE A 75 -7.17 -8.60 -4.92
CA ILE A 75 -8.15 -9.57 -4.39
C ILE A 75 -7.78 -9.94 -2.96
N TRP A 76 -8.72 -9.81 -2.02
CA TRP A 76 -8.56 -10.37 -0.68
C TRP A 76 -8.82 -11.87 -0.67
N LEU A 77 -7.97 -12.61 0.05
CA LEU A 77 -8.19 -14.03 0.33
C LEU A 77 -9.21 -14.19 1.46
N ASP A 78 -9.85 -15.37 1.57
CA ASP A 78 -10.93 -15.62 2.53
C ASP A 78 -10.53 -15.38 4.00
N ASN A 79 -9.24 -15.49 4.31
CA ASN A 79 -8.65 -15.28 5.63
C ASN A 79 -8.29 -13.80 5.92
N HIS A 80 -8.42 -12.89 4.96
CA HIS A 80 -7.87 -11.53 5.04
C HIS A 80 -8.34 -10.75 6.27
N VAL A 81 -9.65 -10.48 6.36
CA VAL A 81 -10.22 -9.66 7.43
C VAL A 81 -9.98 -10.33 8.77
N GLN A 82 -10.18 -11.65 8.86
CA GLN A 82 -10.00 -12.40 10.10
C GLN A 82 -8.57 -12.31 10.64
N GLN A 83 -7.56 -12.46 9.77
CA GLN A 83 -6.14 -12.40 10.17
C GLN A 83 -5.73 -10.99 10.62
N LEU A 84 -6.14 -9.95 9.88
CA LEU A 84 -5.79 -8.58 10.23
C LEU A 84 -6.53 -8.11 11.49
N VAL A 85 -7.81 -8.44 11.66
CA VAL A 85 -8.56 -8.11 12.88
C VAL A 85 -8.00 -8.86 14.10
N ASN A 86 -7.68 -10.15 13.97
CA ASN A 86 -7.01 -10.88 15.06
C ASN A 86 -5.69 -10.23 15.44
N THR A 87 -4.98 -9.68 14.46
CA THR A 87 -3.73 -8.96 14.69
C THR A 87 -3.95 -7.66 15.46
N LEU A 88 -4.95 -6.85 15.09
CA LEU A 88 -5.33 -5.66 15.85
C LEU A 88 -5.79 -5.99 17.28
N ASN A 89 -6.50 -7.11 17.47
CA ASN A 89 -6.96 -7.57 18.78
C ASN A 89 -5.83 -7.99 19.73
N ARG A 90 -4.60 -8.18 19.23
CA ARG A 90 -3.40 -8.37 20.07
C ARG A 90 -2.91 -7.06 20.72
N GLY A 91 -3.56 -5.93 20.42
CA GLY A 91 -3.26 -4.62 21.01
C GLY A 91 -2.60 -3.62 20.06
N PHE A 92 -2.42 -3.99 18.79
CA PHE A 92 -1.84 -3.10 17.79
C PHE A 92 -2.87 -2.11 17.23
N GLN A 93 -2.38 -0.94 16.81
CA GLN A 93 -3.17 0.08 16.13
C GLN A 93 -3.18 -0.11 14.61
N VAL A 94 -2.14 -0.78 14.11
CA VAL A 94 -1.90 -1.07 12.70
C VAL A 94 -1.53 -2.55 12.59
N ALA A 95 -2.14 -3.25 11.65
CA ALA A 95 -1.86 -4.63 11.30
C ALA A 95 -1.60 -4.73 9.80
N TYR A 96 -0.69 -5.61 9.41
CA TYR A 96 -0.48 -5.92 8.00
C TYR A 96 -0.21 -7.42 7.81
N GLY A 97 -0.50 -7.90 6.61
CA GLY A 97 -0.23 -9.27 6.20
C GLY A 97 0.64 -9.34 4.94
N VAL A 98 0.83 -10.56 4.45
CA VAL A 98 1.57 -10.81 3.20
C VAL A 98 0.65 -10.64 2.00
N ALA A 99 1.10 -9.88 1.01
CA ALA A 99 0.52 -9.85 -0.33
C ALA A 99 1.34 -10.76 -1.26
N GLN A 100 0.68 -11.71 -1.91
CA GLN A 100 1.26 -12.44 -3.03
C GLN A 100 1.03 -11.62 -4.31
N THR A 101 2.11 -11.12 -4.90
CA THR A 101 2.04 -10.41 -6.17
C THR A 101 2.11 -11.40 -7.33
N ILE A 102 1.09 -11.37 -8.19
CA ILE A 102 1.05 -12.04 -9.49
C ILE A 102 1.68 -11.11 -10.52
N ASP A 103 2.85 -11.49 -11.03
CA ASP A 103 3.63 -10.63 -11.93
C ASP A 103 3.37 -10.96 -13.40
N GLU A 104 2.51 -10.16 -14.03
CA GLU A 104 2.17 -10.27 -15.46
C GLU A 104 3.19 -9.56 -16.39
N ILE A 105 4.24 -8.96 -15.82
CA ILE A 105 5.27 -8.20 -16.54
C ILE A 105 6.56 -9.00 -16.63
N GLY A 106 7.15 -9.35 -15.48
CA GLY A 106 8.38 -10.11 -15.36
C GLY A 106 8.17 -11.63 -15.35
N GLY A 107 6.94 -12.08 -15.10
CA GLY A 107 6.53 -13.48 -15.17
C GLY A 107 6.88 -14.32 -13.94
N ALA A 108 7.34 -13.71 -12.85
CA ALA A 108 7.69 -14.41 -11.62
C ALA A 108 6.96 -13.80 -10.41
N ASP A 109 6.02 -14.56 -9.85
CA ASP A 109 5.29 -14.16 -8.65
C ASP A 109 6.23 -14.00 -7.45
N PHE A 110 5.89 -13.09 -6.54
CA PHE A 110 6.69 -12.81 -5.34
C PHE A 110 5.81 -12.37 -4.17
N LEU A 111 6.37 -12.38 -2.95
CA LEU A 111 5.68 -11.98 -1.73
C LEU A 111 6.14 -10.61 -1.25
N ILE A 112 5.22 -9.83 -0.68
CA ILE A 112 5.49 -8.58 0.02
C ILE A 112 4.83 -8.65 1.42
N PRO A 113 5.59 -8.62 2.53
CA PRO A 113 7.05 -8.80 2.59
C PRO A 113 7.48 -10.18 2.07
N GLU A 114 8.77 -10.34 1.78
CA GLU A 114 9.36 -11.65 1.46
C GLU A 114 9.22 -12.64 2.61
N ASN A 115 9.35 -13.94 2.30
CA ASN A 115 9.28 -15.00 3.30
C ASN A 115 10.33 -14.80 4.40
N GLY A 116 9.89 -14.76 5.65
CA GLY A 116 10.75 -14.50 6.81
C GLY A 116 11.16 -13.03 7.00
N ALA A 117 10.75 -12.12 6.13
CA ALA A 117 11.05 -10.68 6.23
C ALA A 117 9.96 -9.88 6.97
N GLY A 118 8.88 -10.54 7.42
CA GLY A 118 7.85 -9.93 8.26
C GLY A 118 8.44 -9.35 9.55
N THR A 119 8.15 -8.07 9.79
CA THR A 119 8.61 -7.31 10.97
C THR A 119 7.42 -6.96 11.87
N GLU A 120 7.53 -7.25 13.17
CA GLU A 120 6.51 -6.87 14.16
C GLU A 120 7.09 -5.87 15.17
N GLY A 121 6.25 -4.94 15.64
CA GLY A 121 6.65 -3.88 16.54
C GLY A 121 7.15 -2.66 15.76
N ASP A 122 8.40 -2.28 15.98
CA ASP A 122 8.98 -1.09 15.35
C ASP A 122 9.33 -1.32 13.88
N CYS A 123 8.39 -0.97 13.00
CA CYS A 123 8.55 -1.07 11.55
C CYS A 123 9.18 0.16 10.90
N PHE A 124 9.44 1.25 11.65
CA PHE A 124 9.87 2.53 11.07
C PHE A 124 11.21 2.38 10.35
N HIS A 125 12.21 1.78 11.01
CA HIS A 125 13.54 1.60 10.42
C HIS A 125 13.54 0.59 9.26
N ALA A 126 12.68 -0.42 9.30
CA ALA A 126 12.54 -1.37 8.21
C ALA A 126 11.94 -0.68 6.97
N LEU A 127 10.94 0.19 7.16
CA LEU A 127 10.30 0.95 6.09
C LEU A 127 11.24 1.99 5.47
N LEU A 128 12.31 2.38 6.16
CA LEU A 128 13.36 3.25 5.59
C LEU A 128 14.39 2.49 4.74
N ARG A 129 14.42 1.16 4.76
CA ARG A 129 15.23 0.38 3.83
C ARG A 129 14.45 0.06 2.57
N TRP A 130 13.19 -0.35 2.73
CA TRP A 130 12.33 -0.74 1.62
C TRP A 130 10.85 -0.65 2.02
N CYS A 131 9.99 -0.29 1.07
CA CYS A 131 8.55 -0.37 1.26
C CYS A 131 8.08 -1.84 1.14
N PHE A 132 7.96 -2.52 2.27
CA PHE A 132 7.52 -3.92 2.33
C PHE A 132 6.01 -4.08 2.59
N LEU A 133 5.22 -3.03 2.34
CA LEU A 133 3.79 -2.98 2.61
C LEU A 133 3.03 -2.56 1.35
N VAL A 134 1.77 -2.98 1.25
CA VAL A 134 0.82 -2.51 0.25
C VAL A 134 -0.50 -2.15 0.92
N PRO A 135 -1.23 -1.11 0.45
CA PRO A 135 -2.51 -0.72 1.05
C PRO A 135 -3.51 -1.87 1.14
N SER A 136 -3.57 -2.71 0.09
CA SER A 136 -4.44 -3.89 0.00
C SER A 136 -4.16 -4.99 1.01
N ALA A 137 -3.12 -4.88 1.84
CA ALA A 137 -2.77 -5.84 2.90
C ALA A 137 -2.67 -5.17 4.29
N LEU A 138 -3.23 -3.97 4.45
CA LEU A 138 -3.19 -3.17 5.67
C LEU A 138 -4.57 -3.07 6.33
N ALA A 139 -4.60 -3.21 7.65
CA ALA A 139 -5.71 -2.78 8.49
C ALA A 139 -5.22 -1.84 9.59
N LEU A 140 -6.03 -0.85 9.94
CA LEU A 140 -5.71 0.05 11.04
C LEU A 140 -6.95 0.55 11.74
N LYS A 141 -6.82 0.92 13.01
CA LYS A 141 -7.89 1.63 13.71
C LYS A 141 -8.08 3.02 13.11
N ARG A 142 -9.33 3.46 13.03
CA ARG A 142 -9.69 4.80 12.53
C ARG A 142 -8.95 5.91 13.26
N GLU A 143 -8.75 5.77 14.56
CA GLU A 143 -8.01 6.72 15.40
C GLU A 143 -6.56 6.90 14.90
N ALA A 144 -5.87 5.80 14.59
CA ALA A 144 -4.51 5.85 14.04
C ALA A 144 -4.45 6.56 12.68
N PHE A 145 -5.47 6.39 11.84
CA PHE A 145 -5.59 7.13 10.57
C PHE A 145 -5.77 8.63 10.80
N GLN A 146 -6.61 9.00 11.77
CA GLN A 146 -6.89 10.40 12.11
C GLN A 146 -5.66 11.10 12.71
N GLU A 147 -4.95 10.44 13.63
CA GLU A 147 -3.74 10.96 14.27
C GLU A 147 -2.57 11.17 13.29
N THR A 148 -2.51 10.35 12.23
CA THR A 148 -1.48 10.49 11.18
C THR A 148 -1.86 11.45 10.05
N GLY A 149 -3.13 11.89 10.01
CA GLY A 149 -3.64 12.81 9.00
C GLY A 149 -3.87 12.19 7.62
N GLY A 150 -3.99 10.86 7.53
CA GLY A 150 -4.28 10.13 6.29
C GLY A 150 -3.20 10.22 5.21
N PHE A 151 -3.60 9.87 3.97
CA PHE A 151 -2.71 9.85 2.81
C PHE A 151 -2.39 11.28 2.34
N ALA A 152 -1.16 11.53 1.92
CA ALA A 152 -0.76 12.80 1.35
C ALA A 152 -1.28 12.96 -0.10
N SER A 153 -1.55 14.19 -0.52
CA SER A 153 -1.81 14.52 -1.93
C SER A 153 -0.47 14.72 -2.65
N VAL A 154 0.10 13.62 -3.14
CA VAL A 154 1.40 13.55 -3.80
C VAL A 154 1.28 12.69 -5.05
N SER A 155 2.12 12.95 -6.06
CA SER A 155 2.06 12.26 -7.35
C SER A 155 2.66 10.83 -7.31
N CYS A 156 3.39 10.48 -6.25
CA CYS A 156 3.96 9.16 -6.05
C CYS A 156 4.21 8.87 -4.56
N ALA A 157 4.32 7.58 -4.22
CA ALA A 157 4.68 7.11 -2.88
C ALA A 157 3.80 7.67 -1.76
N GLU A 158 2.52 7.91 -2.06
CA GLU A 158 1.52 8.33 -1.09
C GLU A 158 1.31 7.26 -0.02
N ASP A 159 1.39 5.99 -0.41
CA ASP A 159 1.31 4.81 0.45
C ASP A 159 2.52 4.70 1.37
N TRP A 160 3.74 4.74 0.83
CA TRP A 160 4.97 4.65 1.61
C TRP A 160 5.10 5.82 2.59
N THR A 161 4.75 7.03 2.14
CA THR A 161 4.69 8.21 3.02
C THR A 161 3.72 7.99 4.19
N PHE A 162 2.54 7.42 3.91
CA PHE A 162 1.55 7.13 4.94
C PHE A 162 2.03 6.04 5.92
N PHE A 163 2.64 4.96 5.41
CA PHE A 163 3.19 3.90 6.26
C PHE A 163 4.30 4.42 7.18
N LEU A 164 5.16 5.33 6.71
CA LEU A 164 6.19 5.94 7.54
C LEU A 164 5.59 6.79 8.67
N LYS A 165 4.56 7.59 8.38
CA LYS A 165 3.84 8.37 9.41
C LYS A 165 3.21 7.47 10.46
N LEU A 166 2.57 6.37 10.04
CA LEU A 166 2.02 5.38 10.95
C LEU A 166 3.12 4.73 11.80
N ALA A 167 4.20 4.24 11.18
CA ALA A 167 5.27 3.54 11.88
C ALA A 167 6.09 4.46 12.81
N ALA A 168 6.11 5.77 12.52
CA ALA A 168 6.71 6.76 13.40
C ALA A 168 5.98 6.85 14.75
N GLN A 169 4.66 6.60 14.77
CA GLN A 169 3.79 6.77 15.93
C GLN A 169 3.35 5.45 16.59
N PHE A 170 3.18 4.39 15.80
CA PHE A 170 2.57 3.14 16.27
C PHE A 170 3.42 1.91 15.93
N PRO A 171 3.53 0.93 16.85
CA PRO A 171 4.03 -0.39 16.50
C PRO A 171 3.01 -1.11 15.61
N PHE A 172 3.51 -1.89 14.64
CA PHE A 172 2.67 -2.66 13.73
C PHE A 172 2.64 -4.12 14.17
N GLY A 173 1.47 -4.74 14.07
CA GLY A 173 1.31 -6.19 14.19
C GLY A 173 1.50 -6.87 12.84
N PHE A 174 2.26 -7.97 12.82
CA PHE A 174 2.38 -8.80 11.63
C PHE A 174 1.43 -9.99 11.73
N ALA A 175 0.60 -10.20 10.70
CA ALA A 175 -0.43 -11.24 10.69
C ALA A 175 0.10 -12.66 10.40
N GLY A 176 1.39 -12.78 10.06
CA GLY A 176 2.04 -14.06 9.77
C GLY A 176 2.41 -14.23 8.30
N PRO A 177 3.10 -15.33 7.95
CA PRO A 177 3.72 -15.53 6.64
C PRO A 177 2.75 -15.94 5.54
N GLU A 178 1.53 -16.37 5.91
CA GLU A 178 0.53 -16.80 4.93
C GLU A 178 -0.04 -15.58 4.20
N PRO A 179 -0.15 -15.61 2.86
CA PRO A 179 -0.79 -14.54 2.11
C PRO A 179 -2.22 -14.29 2.56
N VAL A 180 -2.59 -13.01 2.58
CA VAL A 180 -3.95 -12.52 2.84
C VAL A 180 -4.53 -11.75 1.65
N THR A 181 -3.70 -11.40 0.68
CA THR A 181 -4.07 -10.61 -0.50
C THR A 181 -3.32 -11.13 -1.70
N LEU A 182 -4.02 -11.22 -2.84
CA LEU A 182 -3.40 -11.36 -4.15
C LEU A 182 -3.34 -9.97 -4.79
N ARG A 183 -2.13 -9.53 -5.11
CA ARG A 183 -1.87 -8.26 -5.77
C ARG A 183 -1.52 -8.49 -7.22
N ARG A 184 -2.02 -7.66 -8.14
CA ARG A 184 -1.66 -7.80 -9.57
C ARG A 184 -0.63 -6.76 -9.97
N LEU A 185 0.46 -7.22 -10.58
CA LEU A 185 1.42 -6.34 -11.24
C LEU A 185 1.23 -6.46 -12.76
N HIS A 186 0.70 -5.40 -13.37
CA HIS A 186 0.48 -5.30 -14.81
C HIS A 186 0.92 -3.91 -15.31
N ARG A 187 0.91 -3.69 -16.64
CA ARG A 187 1.43 -2.45 -17.26
C ARG A 187 0.67 -1.17 -16.89
N GLY A 188 -0.54 -1.30 -16.34
CA GLY A 188 -1.34 -0.18 -15.85
C GLY A 188 -1.11 0.14 -14.38
N SER A 189 -0.46 -0.76 -13.64
CA SER A 189 -0.21 -0.58 -12.21
C SER A 189 0.69 0.64 -11.97
N LEU A 190 0.40 1.41 -10.92
CA LEU A 190 1.18 2.61 -10.58
C LEU A 190 2.67 2.32 -10.29
N CYS A 191 3.00 1.09 -9.91
CA CYS A 191 4.35 0.61 -9.67
C CYS A 191 5.09 0.14 -10.95
N PHE A 192 4.42 0.13 -12.10
CA PHE A 192 5.08 -0.03 -13.40
C PHE A 192 5.79 1.28 -13.77
N ILE A 193 7.06 1.19 -14.17
CA ILE A 193 7.90 2.36 -14.41
C ILE A 193 7.87 2.71 -15.89
N THR A 194 6.97 3.61 -16.27
CA THR A 194 6.97 4.24 -17.60
C THR A 194 7.89 5.46 -17.66
N ASP A 195 7.88 6.28 -16.60
CA ASP A 195 8.80 7.39 -16.41
C ASP A 195 9.83 7.07 -15.31
N LYS A 196 11.10 6.98 -15.71
CA LYS A 196 12.24 6.67 -14.84
C LYS A 196 12.50 7.76 -13.79
N LYS A 197 12.04 9.00 -14.05
CA LYS A 197 12.11 10.07 -13.06
C LYS A 197 11.20 9.81 -11.86
N LYS A 198 10.21 8.91 -11.98
CA LYS A 198 9.32 8.53 -10.89
C LYS A 198 10.08 7.91 -9.71
N LEU A 199 11.04 7.01 -9.96
CA LEU A 199 11.87 6.44 -8.87
C LEU A 199 12.68 7.52 -8.15
N LEU A 200 13.31 8.42 -8.92
CA LEU A 200 14.07 9.53 -8.35
C LEU A 200 13.16 10.46 -7.54
N ALA A 201 11.94 10.73 -8.02
CA ALA A 201 10.94 11.52 -7.30
C ALA A 201 10.52 10.84 -5.99
N ILE A 202 10.29 9.52 -5.99
CA ILE A 202 10.00 8.74 -4.78
C ILE A 202 11.15 8.89 -3.77
N ILE A 203 12.40 8.69 -4.20
CA ILE A 203 13.58 8.80 -3.32
C ILE A 203 13.73 10.23 -2.79
N SER A 204 13.54 11.26 -3.63
CA SER A 204 13.58 12.67 -3.21
C SER A 204 12.49 13.01 -2.21
N GLN A 205 11.29 12.45 -2.38
CA GLN A 205 10.19 12.63 -1.44
C GLN A 205 10.51 11.96 -0.10
N MET A 206 11.06 10.75 -0.10
CA MET A 206 11.51 10.09 1.14
C MET A 206 12.61 10.89 1.84
N LEU A 207 13.59 11.44 1.10
CA LEU A 207 14.61 12.34 1.65
C LEU A 207 13.99 13.56 2.34
N SER A 208 13.02 14.21 1.69
CA SER A 208 12.33 15.38 2.26
C SER A 208 11.56 15.04 3.54
N ILE A 209 10.94 13.85 3.61
CA ILE A 209 10.26 13.36 4.83
C ILE A 209 11.28 13.14 5.94
N LEU A 210 12.39 12.46 5.63
CA LEU A 210 13.45 12.14 6.59
C LEU A 210 14.09 13.38 7.22
N GLU A 211 14.24 14.46 6.46
CA GLU A 211 14.80 15.73 6.98
C GLU A 211 13.93 16.38 8.06
N ASN A 212 12.65 16.03 8.12
CA ASN A 212 11.68 16.59 9.07
C ASN A 212 11.21 15.59 10.13
N GLU A 213 11.69 14.35 10.11
CA GLU A 213 11.23 13.27 10.99
C GLU A 213 12.23 13.02 12.14
N PRO A 214 11.88 13.28 13.41
CA PRO A 214 12.79 13.14 14.56
C PRO A 214 13.40 11.75 14.74
N ARG A 215 12.72 10.69 14.30
CA ARG A 215 13.24 9.31 14.36
C ARG A 215 14.24 8.99 13.25
N ALA A 216 14.37 9.86 12.24
CA ALA A 216 15.37 9.74 11.21
C ALA A 216 16.79 9.96 11.78
N THR A 217 17.76 9.21 11.28
CA THR A 217 19.16 9.35 11.66
C THR A 217 19.93 9.86 10.45
N VAL A 218 21.12 10.43 10.69
CA VAL A 218 22.05 10.81 9.61
C VAL A 218 22.36 9.62 8.70
N ALA A 219 22.41 8.39 9.25
CA ALA A 219 22.62 7.18 8.47
C ALA A 219 21.45 6.91 7.50
N HIS A 220 20.20 7.13 7.91
CA HIS A 220 19.04 7.00 7.01
C HIS A 220 19.10 8.02 5.88
N CYS A 221 19.39 9.28 6.18
CA CYS A 221 19.52 10.31 5.14
C CYS A 221 20.66 10.00 4.16
N ASN A 222 21.79 9.49 4.65
CA ASN A 222 22.91 9.07 3.80
C ASN A 222 22.56 7.85 2.93
N HIS A 223 21.81 6.90 3.47
CA HIS A 223 21.32 5.74 2.71
C HIS A 223 20.46 6.19 1.53
N PHE A 224 19.47 7.06 1.74
CA PHE A 224 18.63 7.56 0.63
C PHE A 224 19.40 8.45 -0.36
N LYS A 225 20.41 9.20 0.08
CA LYS A 225 21.30 9.96 -0.83
C LYS A 225 22.13 9.03 -1.71
N MET A 226 22.68 7.97 -1.13
CA MET A 226 23.38 6.92 -1.87
C MET A 226 22.44 6.21 -2.85
N LEU A 227 21.23 5.87 -2.40
CA LEU A 227 20.21 5.24 -3.24
C LEU A 227 19.81 6.13 -4.42
N TYR A 228 19.70 7.45 -4.20
CA TYR A 228 19.42 8.41 -5.27
C TYR A 228 20.53 8.38 -6.33
N GLY A 229 21.80 8.48 -5.91
CA GLY A 229 22.95 8.45 -6.83
C GLY A 229 23.00 7.15 -7.63
N TRP A 230 22.90 6.02 -6.95
CA TRP A 230 22.89 4.70 -7.59
C TRP A 230 21.72 4.55 -8.57
N THR A 231 20.50 4.95 -8.17
CA THR A 231 19.31 4.88 -9.03
C THR A 231 19.47 5.76 -10.26
N ALA A 232 20.08 6.95 -10.12
CA ALA A 232 20.35 7.85 -11.23
C ALA A 232 21.32 7.25 -12.27
N ASP A 233 22.34 6.52 -11.82
CA ASP A 233 23.35 5.87 -12.67
C ASP A 233 22.80 4.64 -13.44
N HIS A 234 21.72 4.02 -12.94
CA HIS A 234 21.18 2.75 -13.46
C HIS A 234 19.77 2.87 -14.07
N THR A 235 19.27 4.10 -14.24
CA THR A 235 17.88 4.39 -14.70
C THR A 235 17.44 3.62 -15.95
N ALA A 236 18.35 3.17 -16.82
CA ALA A 236 18.02 2.47 -18.05
C ALA A 236 17.53 1.02 -17.88
N GLN A 237 17.75 0.39 -16.73
CA GLN A 237 17.76 -1.08 -16.59
C GLN A 237 16.44 -1.70 -16.13
N TRP A 238 15.48 -0.91 -15.65
CA TRP A 238 14.29 -1.42 -14.94
C TRP A 238 12.98 -1.07 -15.64
N SER A 239 12.02 -1.99 -15.56
CA SER A 239 10.67 -1.83 -16.08
C SER A 239 9.62 -1.73 -14.97
N SER A 240 9.95 -2.14 -13.75
CA SER A 240 9.08 -2.09 -12.57
C SER A 240 9.83 -1.70 -11.30
N VAL A 241 9.08 -1.26 -10.27
CA VAL A 241 9.63 -1.08 -8.91
C VAL A 241 10.23 -2.38 -8.36
N GLN A 242 9.75 -3.55 -8.82
CA GLN A 242 10.29 -4.85 -8.44
C GLN A 242 11.67 -5.10 -9.08
N ASP A 243 11.90 -4.73 -10.34
CA ASP A 243 13.22 -4.89 -10.98
C ASP A 243 14.28 -4.03 -10.26
N TRP A 244 13.87 -2.82 -9.87
CA TRP A 244 14.68 -1.90 -9.08
C TRP A 244 15.02 -2.52 -7.72
N TYR A 245 14.03 -3.10 -7.03
CA TYR A 245 14.22 -3.82 -5.77
C TYR A 245 15.20 -4.98 -5.87
N LEU A 246 15.01 -5.87 -6.84
CA LEU A 246 15.87 -7.05 -7.04
C LEU A 246 17.32 -6.64 -7.33
N SER A 247 17.52 -5.53 -8.06
CA SER A 247 18.85 -4.99 -8.33
C SER A 247 19.51 -4.44 -7.06
N MET A 248 18.75 -3.76 -6.19
CA MET A 248 19.26 -3.32 -4.88
C MET A 248 19.66 -4.50 -3.99
N LEU A 249 18.89 -5.58 -3.96
CA LEU A 249 19.23 -6.80 -3.23
C LEU A 249 20.51 -7.45 -3.76
N GLN A 250 20.64 -7.58 -5.09
CA GLN A 250 21.80 -8.17 -5.73
C GLN A 250 23.09 -7.41 -5.40
N GLU A 251 23.02 -6.08 -5.32
CA GLU A 251 24.15 -5.21 -5.00
C GLU A 251 24.31 -4.92 -3.49
N LYS A 252 23.45 -5.51 -2.63
CA LYS A 252 23.46 -5.34 -1.16
C LYS A 252 23.33 -3.87 -0.73
N ILE A 253 22.48 -3.12 -1.42
CA ILE A 253 22.16 -1.73 -1.12
C ILE A 253 21.20 -1.63 0.07
N ILE A 254 20.28 -2.60 0.17
CA ILE A 254 19.25 -2.73 1.22
C ILE A 254 19.41 -4.04 2.01
#